data_AF-A0A6P0HHF3-F1
#
_entry.id   AF-A0A6P0HHF3-F1
#
_cell.length_a   1.000
_cell.length_b   1.000
_cell.length_c   1.000
_cell.angle_alpha   90.00
_cell.angle_beta   90.00
_cell.angle_gamma   90.00
#
_symmetry.space_group_name_H-M   'P 1'
#
loop_
_entity.id
_entity.type
_entity.pdbx_description
1 polymer ?
#
loop_
_entity_poly.entity_id
_entity_poly.type
_entity_poly.pdbx_seq_one_letter_code
_entity_poly.pdbx_strand_id
1 'polypeptide(L)'
;MTEWDAFTDDLLAALRTVGDRVFLIVSARGDDLAYVQFAGGPDDIAAEASGGHPGARTGLLADHGWQTPHRREPNWRSPLLVPATTADLRALAARCVAALRVAYGTKSPADLTYRAWREPQSAPRGVTWPQKRWDDLDPGEDPLRFPDLEPDRAVPSAPTQAERASWKAMDPADVVRVLDHWATQAWPLAEDAAYDVATQLGWEIEVEDGKRYVVNRADGLTLPDVSLERRRGQLSRLRLWTTDAIRAVSRESAAFLGDRFAATAAAGTTRWGPATDAEARRDDPVSRTRHWTLANGARIGLSLSAKSVTAEVMSPQGVAWQQQDDDNYYAGY
;
A
#
# COMPACT_ATOMS: atom_id res chain seq x y z
N MET A 1 25.34 4.52 10.59
CA MET A 1 23.92 4.91 10.64
C MET A 1 23.75 5.81 11.85
N THR A 2 23.39 7.07 11.62
CA THR A 2 23.17 8.10 12.65
C THR A 2 21.72 8.07 13.16
N GLU A 3 21.41 8.73 14.29
CA GLU A 3 20.02 8.88 14.77
C GLU A 3 19.11 9.52 13.71
N TRP A 4 19.66 10.47 12.94
CA TRP A 4 18.95 11.11 11.84
C TRP A 4 18.71 10.18 10.65
N ASP A 5 19.60 9.21 10.40
CA ASP A 5 19.37 8.20 9.35
C ASP A 5 18.21 7.28 9.76
N ALA A 6 18.19 6.84 11.03
CA ALA A 6 17.09 6.05 11.58
C ALA A 6 15.76 6.81 11.51
N PHE A 7 15.77 8.09 11.93
CA PHE A 7 14.58 8.93 11.83
C PHE A 7 14.15 9.20 10.37
N THR A 8 15.08 9.25 9.42
CA THR A 8 14.74 9.37 7.99
C THR A 8 13.96 8.14 7.53
N ASP A 9 14.38 6.94 7.96
CA ASP A 9 13.64 5.72 7.70
C ASP A 9 12.27 5.76 8.42
N ASP A 10 12.20 6.32 9.64
CA ASP A 10 10.95 6.48 10.41
C ASP A 10 9.93 7.33 9.69
N LEU A 11 10.38 8.48 9.20
CA LEU A 11 9.56 9.36 8.41
C LEU A 11 9.17 8.71 7.08
N LEU A 12 10.07 7.98 6.41
CA LEU A 12 9.75 7.25 5.18
C LEU A 12 8.61 6.26 5.38
N ALA A 13 8.62 5.47 6.46
CA ALA A 13 7.54 4.53 6.72
C ALA A 13 6.23 5.23 7.08
N ALA A 14 6.28 6.33 7.84
CA ALA A 14 5.10 7.16 8.07
C ALA A 14 4.53 7.72 6.75
N LEU A 15 5.38 8.22 5.84
CA LEU A 15 4.92 8.78 4.57
C LEU A 15 4.22 7.75 3.66
N ARG A 16 4.46 6.45 3.84
CA ARG A 16 3.71 5.40 3.11
C ARG A 16 2.27 5.26 3.59
N THR A 17 1.96 5.68 4.81
CA THR A 17 0.60 5.63 5.37
C THR A 17 -0.13 6.97 5.26
N VAL A 18 0.57 8.05 4.89
CA VAL A 18 -0.04 9.32 4.52
C VAL A 18 -0.72 9.16 3.15
N GLY A 19 -2.01 8.80 3.18
CA GLY A 19 -2.89 8.76 2.02
C GLY A 19 -4.00 9.81 2.13
N ASP A 20 -5.01 9.69 1.28
CA ASP A 20 -6.16 10.61 1.26
C ASP A 20 -6.74 10.88 2.67
N ARG A 21 -6.98 12.16 2.97
CA ARG A 21 -7.48 12.71 4.25
C ARG A 21 -6.54 12.56 5.45
N VAL A 22 -5.33 12.03 5.28
CA VAL A 22 -4.36 11.89 6.38
C VAL A 22 -3.48 13.13 6.47
N PHE A 23 -3.39 13.69 7.66
CA PHE A 23 -2.54 14.82 7.99
C PHE A 23 -1.50 14.39 9.01
N LEU A 24 -0.24 14.79 8.78
CA LEU A 24 0.87 14.53 9.69
C LEU A 24 1.70 15.80 9.84
N ILE A 25 1.99 16.18 11.08
CA ILE A 25 2.87 17.29 11.41
C ILE A 25 3.99 16.75 12.29
N VAL A 26 5.23 17.01 11.92
CA VAL A 26 6.42 16.74 12.73
C VAL A 26 7.07 18.06 13.09
N SER A 27 7.21 18.34 14.38
CA SER A 27 7.76 19.61 14.87
C SER A 27 8.78 19.41 15.99
N ALA A 28 9.65 20.40 16.16
CA ALA A 28 10.54 20.45 17.32
C ALA A 28 9.75 20.79 18.60
N ARG A 29 10.01 20.07 19.69
CA ARG A 29 9.37 20.33 20.98
C ARG A 29 9.75 21.72 21.48
N GLY A 30 8.74 22.53 21.79
CA GLY A 30 8.92 23.89 22.28
C GLY A 30 9.21 24.93 21.18
N ASP A 31 9.17 24.54 19.91
CA ASP A 31 9.25 25.46 18.76
C ASP A 31 8.26 25.05 17.67
N ASP A 32 7.04 25.59 17.78
CA ASP A 32 5.94 25.30 16.86
C ASP A 32 6.16 25.87 15.45
N LEU A 33 7.21 26.68 15.24
CA LEU A 33 7.57 27.18 13.92
C LEU A 33 8.61 26.29 13.24
N ALA A 34 9.28 25.38 13.94
CA ALA A 34 10.23 24.44 13.36
C ALA A 34 9.52 23.11 13.02
N TYR A 35 8.81 23.09 11.89
CA TYR A 35 8.02 21.94 11.48
C TYR A 35 8.12 21.60 9.99
N VAL A 36 7.79 20.34 9.71
CA VAL A 36 7.34 19.86 8.41
C VAL A 36 5.94 19.27 8.55
N GLN A 37 5.08 19.46 7.56
CA GLN A 37 3.72 18.94 7.56
C GLN A 37 3.37 18.29 6.23
N PHE A 38 2.39 17.40 6.26
CA PHE A 38 1.93 16.63 5.13
C PHE A 38 0.41 16.59 5.15
N ALA A 39 -0.20 16.89 4.00
CA ALA A 39 -1.61 16.60 3.73
C ALA A 39 -1.66 15.59 2.58
N GLY A 40 -2.17 14.40 2.86
CA GLY A 40 -2.40 13.38 1.85
C GLY A 40 -3.72 13.63 1.13
N GLY A 41 -3.64 13.81 -0.18
CA GLY A 41 -4.77 13.86 -1.09
C GLY A 41 -4.92 12.56 -1.89
N PRO A 42 -5.92 12.51 -2.79
CA PRO A 42 -6.12 11.36 -3.67
C PRO A 42 -4.98 11.19 -4.69
N ASP A 43 -4.39 12.31 -5.14
CA ASP A 43 -3.43 12.32 -6.25
C ASP A 43 -2.01 12.77 -5.83
N ASP A 44 -1.85 13.36 -4.64
CA ASP A 44 -0.55 13.82 -4.14
C ASP A 44 -0.43 13.81 -2.60
N ILE A 45 0.82 13.94 -2.13
CA ILE A 45 1.16 14.34 -0.76
C ILE A 45 1.66 15.78 -0.85
N ALA A 46 0.88 16.71 -0.32
CA ALA A 46 1.29 18.11 -0.16
C ALA A 46 2.21 18.22 1.06
N ALA A 47 3.52 18.15 0.83
CA ALA A 47 4.52 18.35 1.87
C ALA A 47 4.93 19.82 1.97
N GLU A 48 4.96 20.32 3.20
CA GLU A 48 5.34 21.69 3.50
C GLU A 48 6.38 21.76 4.63
N ALA A 49 7.19 22.81 4.60
CA ALA A 49 8.04 23.20 5.72
C ALA A 49 7.76 24.66 6.08
N SER A 50 7.82 25.00 7.36
CA SER A 50 7.54 26.34 7.86
C SER A 50 8.33 27.43 7.11
N GLY A 51 7.63 28.40 6.54
CA GLY A 51 8.25 29.61 6.01
C GLY A 51 8.39 30.75 7.02
N GLY A 52 7.79 30.62 8.21
CA GLY A 52 7.73 31.66 9.24
C GLY A 52 8.81 31.57 10.32
N HIS A 53 9.66 30.55 10.31
CA HIS A 53 10.63 30.33 11.38
C HIS A 53 11.78 31.37 11.34
N PRO A 54 11.93 32.24 12.37
CA PRO A 54 12.81 33.41 12.32
C PRO A 54 14.30 33.07 12.28
N GLY A 55 14.69 31.88 12.77
CA GLY A 55 16.06 31.37 12.72
C GLY A 55 16.37 30.48 11.52
N ALA A 56 15.43 30.33 10.58
CA ALA A 56 15.58 29.36 9.50
C ALA A 56 16.67 29.78 8.51
N ARG A 57 17.58 28.86 8.20
CA ARG A 57 18.55 29.01 7.11
C ARG A 57 17.87 28.73 5.78
N THR A 58 17.01 29.63 5.34
CA THR A 58 16.11 29.47 4.17
C THR A 58 16.82 29.11 2.86
N GLY A 59 18.04 29.60 2.64
CA GLY A 59 18.86 29.18 1.48
C GLY A 59 19.08 27.67 1.41
N LEU A 60 19.21 27.00 2.57
CA LEU A 60 19.41 25.56 2.64
C LEU A 60 18.13 24.77 2.30
N LEU A 61 16.93 25.34 2.52
CA LEU A 61 15.69 24.70 2.08
C LEU A 61 15.66 24.63 0.55
N ALA A 62 16.00 25.73 -0.13
CA ALA A 62 16.09 25.76 -1.58
C ALA A 62 17.15 24.77 -2.12
N ASP A 63 18.34 24.73 -1.50
CA ASP A 63 19.42 23.79 -1.88
C ASP A 63 19.00 22.31 -1.74
N HIS A 64 18.07 22.01 -0.82
CA HIS A 64 17.51 20.68 -0.63
C HIS A 64 16.24 20.41 -1.46
N GLY A 65 15.92 21.29 -2.42
CA GLY A 65 14.85 21.09 -3.39
C GLY A 65 13.45 21.49 -2.90
N TRP A 66 13.36 22.30 -1.84
CA TRP A 66 12.09 22.93 -1.47
C TRP A 66 11.77 24.10 -2.41
N GLN A 67 10.49 24.21 -2.77
CA GLN A 67 9.96 25.34 -3.53
C GLN A 67 9.76 26.54 -2.61
N THR A 68 10.19 27.71 -3.06
CA THR A 68 10.14 28.96 -2.30
C THR A 68 8.70 29.38 -1.95
N PRO A 69 8.46 29.88 -0.73
CA PRO A 69 7.17 30.42 -0.33
C PRO A 69 6.73 31.60 -1.20
N HIS A 70 5.42 31.84 -1.27
CA HIS A 70 4.86 33.04 -1.89
C HIS A 70 3.66 33.57 -1.12
N ARG A 71 3.16 34.77 -1.45
CA ARG A 71 2.15 35.48 -0.64
C ARG A 71 0.89 34.66 -0.29
N ARG A 72 0.44 33.76 -1.17
CA ARG A 72 -0.74 32.91 -0.93
C ARG A 72 -0.45 31.62 -0.16
N GLU A 73 0.81 31.21 -0.11
CA GLU A 73 1.27 29.95 0.46
C GLU A 73 2.59 30.25 1.18
N PRO A 74 2.51 30.68 2.45
CA PRO A 74 3.63 31.23 3.18
C PRO A 74 4.67 30.17 3.57
N ASN A 75 4.41 28.89 3.29
CA ASN A 75 5.29 27.76 3.57
C ASN A 75 6.11 27.35 2.35
N TRP A 76 7.24 26.70 2.62
CA TRP A 76 8.03 26.00 1.62
C TRP A 76 7.29 24.76 1.18
N ARG A 77 7.35 24.39 -0.10
CA ARG A 77 6.56 23.26 -0.62
C ARG A 77 7.41 22.22 -1.32
N SER A 78 6.95 20.99 -1.26
CA SER A 78 7.55 19.84 -1.93
C SER A 78 6.46 18.80 -2.25
N PRO A 79 5.50 19.12 -3.13
CA PRO A 79 4.44 18.17 -3.47
C PRO A 79 5.04 16.91 -4.10
N LEU A 80 4.43 15.77 -3.81
CA LEU A 80 4.82 14.47 -4.35
C LEU A 80 3.58 13.77 -4.91
N LEU A 81 3.56 13.50 -6.21
CA LEU A 81 2.46 12.77 -6.84
C LEU A 81 2.41 11.33 -6.31
N VAL A 82 1.20 10.81 -6.09
CA VAL A 82 0.97 9.42 -5.71
C VAL A 82 0.29 8.64 -6.86
N PRO A 83 0.61 7.33 -7.02
CA PRO A 83 1.52 6.53 -6.21
C PRO A 83 3.00 6.88 -6.43
N ALA A 84 3.72 7.13 -5.35
CA ALA A 84 5.14 7.45 -5.36
C ALA A 84 5.99 6.19 -5.17
N THR A 85 7.19 6.14 -5.74
CA THR A 85 8.11 5.03 -5.47
C THR A 85 8.73 5.14 -4.08
N THR A 86 9.29 4.05 -3.55
CA THR A 86 10.10 4.08 -2.31
C THR A 86 11.28 5.05 -2.44
N ALA A 87 11.85 5.21 -3.64
CA ALA A 87 12.92 6.17 -3.89
C ALA A 87 12.41 7.62 -3.76
N ASP A 88 11.23 7.93 -4.31
CA ASP A 88 10.64 9.26 -4.23
C ASP A 88 10.28 9.64 -2.78
N LEU A 89 9.66 8.71 -2.05
CA LEU A 89 9.34 8.92 -0.63
C LEU A 89 10.59 9.07 0.22
N ARG A 90 11.66 8.32 -0.08
CA ARG A 90 12.95 8.46 0.61
C ARG A 90 13.58 9.82 0.32
N ALA A 91 13.50 10.31 -0.92
CA ALA A 91 13.98 11.64 -1.27
C ALA A 91 13.18 12.74 -0.53
N LEU A 92 11.86 12.57 -0.42
CA LEU A 92 11.01 13.47 0.36
C LEU A 92 11.37 13.44 1.86
N ALA A 93 11.49 12.26 2.46
CA ALA A 93 11.88 12.09 3.87
C ALA A 93 13.24 12.75 4.15
N ALA A 94 14.24 12.51 3.30
CA ALA A 94 15.56 13.12 3.43
C ALA A 94 15.50 14.66 3.34
N ARG A 95 14.68 15.20 2.43
CA ARG A 95 14.43 16.64 2.29
C ARG A 95 13.76 17.24 3.55
N CYS A 96 12.83 16.53 4.17
CA CYS A 96 12.21 16.92 5.44
C CYS A 96 13.18 16.88 6.62
N VAL A 97 14.02 15.84 6.71
CA VAL A 97 15.07 15.74 7.73
C VAL A 97 16.10 16.87 7.57
N ALA A 98 16.46 17.22 6.33
CA ALA A 98 17.32 18.37 6.08
C ALA A 98 16.66 19.69 6.54
N ALA A 99 15.35 19.87 6.34
CA ALA A 99 14.63 21.04 6.87
C ALA A 99 14.74 21.12 8.40
N LEU A 100 14.38 20.06 9.11
CA LEU A 100 14.40 20.02 10.59
C LEU A 100 15.81 20.18 11.16
N ARG A 101 16.74 19.33 10.72
CA ARG A 101 18.11 19.28 11.25
C ARG A 101 18.95 20.46 10.80
N VAL A 102 18.90 20.79 9.52
CA VAL A 102 19.83 21.76 8.91
C VAL A 102 19.17 23.13 8.85
N ALA A 103 17.99 23.29 8.26
CA ALA A 103 17.41 24.62 8.12
C ALA A 103 16.97 25.22 9.46
N TYR A 104 16.28 24.45 10.30
CA TYR A 104 15.76 24.91 11.60
C TYR A 104 16.72 24.66 12.77
N GLY A 105 17.68 23.73 12.61
CA GLY A 105 18.76 23.55 13.56
C GLY A 105 18.43 22.66 14.76
N THR A 106 17.36 21.86 14.68
CA THR A 106 17.02 20.82 15.66
C THR A 106 18.20 19.87 15.85
N LYS A 107 18.56 19.59 17.11
CA LYS A 107 19.81 18.89 17.44
C LYS A 107 19.70 17.38 17.32
N SER A 108 18.63 16.81 17.87
CA SER A 108 18.36 15.38 17.82
C SER A 108 16.93 15.09 17.36
N PRO A 109 16.67 13.95 16.68
CA PRO A 109 15.30 13.47 16.47
C PRO A 109 14.53 13.26 17.77
N ALA A 110 15.21 12.99 18.89
CA ALA A 110 14.58 12.87 20.20
C ALA A 110 13.92 14.18 20.67
N ASP A 111 14.30 15.33 20.09
CA ASP A 111 13.69 16.63 20.34
C ASP A 111 12.42 16.86 19.49
N LEU A 112 12.03 15.91 18.64
CA LEU A 112 10.86 16.00 17.79
C LEU A 112 9.61 15.42 18.47
N THR A 113 8.47 15.92 18.07
CA THR A 113 7.16 15.34 18.35
C THR A 113 6.35 15.29 17.06
N TYR A 114 5.27 14.51 17.05
CA TYR A 114 4.34 14.54 15.93
C TYR A 114 2.89 14.68 16.43
N ARG A 115 2.06 15.21 15.54
CA ARG A 115 0.60 15.14 15.62
C ARG A 115 0.09 14.65 14.28
N ALA A 116 -0.86 13.72 14.31
CA ALA A 116 -1.50 13.25 13.09
C ALA A 116 -2.97 12.94 13.32
N TRP A 117 -3.75 13.06 12.26
CA TRP A 117 -5.16 12.73 12.24
C TRP A 117 -5.57 12.34 10.83
N ARG A 118 -6.70 11.63 10.72
CA ARG A 118 -7.39 11.40 9.46
C ARG A 118 -8.74 12.08 9.53
N GLU A 119 -9.04 12.97 8.59
CA GLU A 119 -10.33 13.65 8.54
C GLU A 119 -11.47 12.66 8.24
N PRO A 120 -12.68 12.91 8.76
CA PRO A 120 -13.85 12.13 8.39
C PRO A 120 -14.11 12.18 6.89
N GLN A 121 -14.61 11.08 6.33
CA GLN A 121 -15.07 11.07 4.95
C GLN A 121 -16.29 11.99 4.83
N SER A 122 -16.27 12.87 3.84
CA SER A 122 -17.36 13.83 3.59
C SER A 122 -18.07 13.50 2.28
N ALA A 123 -19.36 13.83 2.21
CA ALA A 123 -20.10 13.73 0.96
C ALA A 123 -19.50 14.69 -0.09
N PRO A 124 -19.42 14.27 -1.37
CA PRO A 124 -19.04 15.17 -2.45
C PRO A 124 -19.95 16.40 -2.46
N ARG A 125 -19.34 17.56 -2.73
CA ARG A 125 -20.04 18.84 -2.72
C ARG A 125 -21.22 18.83 -3.70
N GLY A 126 -22.42 19.12 -3.20
CA GLY A 126 -23.65 19.12 -4.01
C GLY A 126 -24.41 17.80 -4.07
N VAL A 127 -23.94 16.76 -3.37
CA VAL A 127 -24.65 15.47 -3.26
C VAL A 127 -25.33 15.37 -1.89
N THR A 128 -26.61 15.00 -1.87
CA THR A 128 -27.36 14.72 -0.64
C THR A 128 -27.51 13.22 -0.46
N TRP A 129 -27.14 12.70 0.70
CA TRP A 129 -27.22 11.27 1.01
C TRP A 129 -28.31 10.96 2.05
N PRO A 130 -28.99 9.80 1.93
CA PRO A 130 -29.89 9.33 2.99
C PRO A 130 -29.11 9.03 4.29
N GLN A 131 -29.76 9.22 5.45
CA GLN A 131 -29.13 9.16 6.79
C GLN A 131 -28.24 7.93 7.00
N LYS A 132 -28.71 6.76 6.61
CA LYS A 132 -27.98 5.49 6.76
C LYS A 132 -26.60 5.48 6.09
N ARG A 133 -26.45 6.19 4.96
CA ARG A 133 -25.16 6.29 4.25
C ARG A 133 -24.16 7.17 5.01
N TRP A 134 -24.63 8.05 5.88
CA TRP A 134 -23.75 8.83 6.78
C TRP A 134 -23.17 7.95 7.89
N ASP A 135 -23.93 6.96 8.37
CA ASP A 135 -23.48 6.04 9.43
C ASP A 135 -22.36 5.10 8.94
N ASP A 136 -22.30 4.84 7.64
CA ASP A 136 -21.29 4.00 6.99
C ASP A 136 -19.98 4.75 6.67
N LEU A 137 -19.95 6.08 6.76
CA LEU A 137 -18.75 6.85 6.45
C LEU A 137 -17.64 6.56 7.44
N ASP A 138 -16.41 6.63 6.94
CA ASP A 138 -15.23 6.64 7.80
C ASP A 138 -15.28 7.90 8.69
N PRO A 139 -15.43 7.77 10.02
CA PRO A 139 -15.52 8.91 10.91
C PRO A 139 -14.19 9.64 11.08
N GLY A 140 -13.10 9.13 10.48
CA GLY A 140 -11.76 9.63 10.70
C GLY A 140 -11.15 9.10 11.99
N GLU A 141 -9.98 9.60 12.33
CA GLU A 141 -9.23 9.19 13.52
C GLU A 141 -8.37 10.35 14.03
N ASP A 142 -8.55 10.78 15.28
CA ASP A 142 -7.71 11.78 15.95
C ASP A 142 -7.54 11.38 17.44
N PRO A 143 -6.31 11.06 17.90
CA PRO A 143 -5.05 11.09 17.15
C PRO A 143 -4.85 9.82 16.31
N LEU A 144 -4.38 9.99 15.07
CA LEU A 144 -3.88 8.88 14.25
C LEU A 144 -2.47 8.49 14.72
N ARG A 145 -2.25 7.21 14.99
CA ARG A 145 -0.97 6.72 15.52
C ARG A 145 0.00 6.30 14.42
N PHE A 146 1.25 6.73 14.57
CA PHE A 146 2.39 6.33 13.73
C PHE A 146 3.41 5.67 14.64
N PRO A 147 3.35 4.33 14.82
CA PRO A 147 4.24 3.61 15.75
C PRO A 147 5.73 3.83 15.48
N ASP A 148 6.07 4.17 14.23
CA ASP A 148 7.43 4.48 13.81
C ASP A 148 7.94 5.85 14.28
N LEU A 149 7.06 6.76 14.67
CA LEU A 149 7.40 8.10 15.14
C LEU A 149 7.22 8.28 16.67
N GLU A 150 6.81 7.23 17.39
CA GLU A 150 6.58 7.34 18.84
C GLU A 150 7.90 7.38 19.65
N PRO A 151 8.06 8.35 20.58
CA PRO A 151 9.31 8.58 21.29
C PRO A 151 9.67 7.49 22.33
N ASP A 152 8.69 6.73 22.83
CA ASP A 152 8.87 5.70 23.87
C ASP A 152 8.99 4.26 23.31
N ARG A 153 9.25 4.12 22.02
CA ARG A 153 9.43 2.80 21.42
C ARG A 153 10.65 2.13 22.02
N ALA A 154 10.44 1.13 22.87
CA ALA A 154 11.41 0.04 23.00
C ALA A 154 11.61 -0.50 21.59
N VAL A 155 12.78 -0.27 21.00
CA VAL A 155 13.14 -0.82 19.69
C VAL A 155 12.82 -2.31 19.76
N PRO A 156 11.79 -2.81 19.05
CA PRO A 156 11.55 -4.23 18.97
C PRO A 156 12.86 -4.80 18.47
N SER A 157 13.43 -5.77 19.20
CA SER A 157 14.70 -6.36 18.80
C SER A 157 14.63 -6.64 17.31
N ALA A 158 15.53 -6.00 16.57
CA ALA A 158 15.63 -6.13 15.13
C ALA A 158 15.46 -7.61 14.77
N PRO A 159 14.64 -7.95 13.75
CA PRO A 159 14.61 -9.31 13.25
C PRO A 159 16.05 -9.73 13.01
N THR A 160 16.38 -10.93 13.47
CA THR A 160 17.76 -11.43 13.44
C THR A 160 18.30 -11.34 12.01
N GLN A 161 19.61 -11.21 11.84
CA GLN A 161 20.23 -11.18 10.51
C GLN A 161 19.85 -12.39 9.63
N ALA A 162 19.46 -13.51 10.26
CA ALA A 162 18.91 -14.70 9.61
C ALA A 162 17.48 -14.50 9.06
N GLU A 163 16.60 -13.77 9.76
CA GLU A 163 15.24 -13.44 9.28
C GLU A 163 15.28 -12.42 8.15
N ARG A 164 16.20 -11.44 8.24
CA ARG A 164 16.46 -10.41 7.21
C ARG A 164 16.90 -10.96 5.85
N ALA A 165 17.32 -12.23 5.79
CA ALA A 165 17.86 -12.88 4.60
C ALA A 165 16.90 -13.85 3.90
N SER A 166 15.63 -13.99 4.33
CA SER A 166 14.83 -15.18 3.98
C SER A 166 13.47 -14.98 3.30
N TRP A 167 12.94 -13.75 3.17
CA TRP A 167 11.63 -13.57 2.52
C TRP A 167 11.72 -13.69 1.01
N LYS A 168 10.96 -14.64 0.48
CA LYS A 168 10.90 -14.94 -0.95
C LYS A 168 9.75 -14.21 -1.61
N ALA A 169 9.91 -13.95 -2.90
CA ALA A 169 8.87 -13.42 -3.76
C ALA A 169 9.05 -13.95 -5.16
N MET A 170 7.94 -14.13 -5.87
CA MET A 170 7.95 -14.35 -7.30
C MET A 170 8.55 -13.14 -8.03
N ASP A 171 9.13 -13.40 -9.20
CA ASP A 171 9.48 -12.31 -10.11
C ASP A 171 8.20 -11.63 -10.63
N PRO A 172 8.12 -10.29 -10.66
CA PRO A 172 6.97 -9.57 -11.20
C PRO A 172 6.53 -10.02 -12.59
N ALA A 173 7.47 -10.34 -13.49
CA ALA A 173 7.14 -10.82 -14.83
C ALA A 173 6.54 -12.23 -14.80
N ASP A 174 7.02 -13.10 -13.90
CA ASP A 174 6.45 -14.44 -13.71
C ASP A 174 5.05 -14.39 -13.11
N VAL A 175 4.79 -13.49 -12.14
CA VAL A 175 3.43 -13.26 -11.63
C VAL A 175 2.50 -12.87 -12.79
N VAL A 176 2.91 -11.90 -13.61
CA VAL A 176 2.09 -11.46 -14.76
C VAL A 176 1.87 -12.60 -15.75
N ARG A 177 2.91 -13.37 -16.09
CA ARG A 177 2.81 -14.53 -16.97
C ARG A 177 1.82 -15.57 -16.45
N VAL A 178 1.89 -15.91 -15.17
CA VAL A 178 0.99 -16.88 -14.51
C VAL A 178 -0.46 -16.38 -14.58
N LEU A 179 -0.70 -15.13 -14.17
CA LEU A 179 -2.05 -14.55 -14.17
C LEU A 179 -2.62 -14.43 -15.58
N ASP A 180 -1.79 -14.08 -16.57
CA ASP A 180 -2.19 -14.00 -17.98
C ASP A 180 -2.55 -15.39 -18.52
N HIS A 181 -1.76 -16.41 -18.19
CA HIS A 181 -2.06 -17.80 -18.57
C HIS A 181 -3.42 -18.24 -18.04
N TRP A 182 -3.73 -17.97 -16.78
CA TRP A 182 -5.04 -18.28 -16.20
C TRP A 182 -6.17 -17.45 -16.79
N ALA A 183 -5.96 -16.14 -16.99
CA ALA A 183 -7.02 -15.24 -17.43
C ALA A 183 -7.42 -15.46 -18.90
N THR A 184 -6.52 -16.02 -19.71
CA THR A 184 -6.73 -16.30 -21.15
C THR A 184 -7.32 -17.68 -21.45
N GLN A 185 -7.62 -18.47 -20.42
CA GLN A 185 -8.25 -19.77 -20.59
C GLN A 185 -9.65 -19.68 -21.22
N ALA A 186 -10.09 -20.77 -21.84
CA ALA A 186 -11.42 -20.88 -22.42
C ALA A 186 -12.48 -21.07 -21.32
N TRP A 187 -12.94 -19.96 -20.74
CA TRP A 187 -13.97 -19.95 -19.70
C TRP A 187 -15.35 -20.35 -20.24
N PRO A 188 -16.20 -21.04 -19.45
CA PRO A 188 -15.96 -21.46 -18.06
C PRO A 188 -15.07 -22.69 -17.95
N LEU A 189 -14.20 -22.73 -16.94
CA LEU A 189 -13.37 -23.90 -16.65
C LEU A 189 -14.07 -24.85 -15.68
N ALA A 190 -14.18 -26.10 -16.10
CA ALA A 190 -14.47 -27.22 -15.21
C ALA A 190 -13.29 -27.50 -14.29
N GLU A 191 -13.53 -28.23 -13.21
CA GLU A 191 -12.53 -28.51 -12.17
C GLU A 191 -11.30 -29.25 -12.71
N ASP A 192 -11.49 -30.35 -13.46
CA ASP A 192 -10.36 -31.12 -13.98
C ASP A 192 -9.51 -30.29 -14.94
N ALA A 193 -10.15 -29.46 -15.78
CA ALA A 193 -9.45 -28.53 -16.66
C ALA A 193 -8.65 -27.48 -15.89
N ALA A 194 -9.10 -27.04 -14.70
CA ALA A 194 -8.31 -26.14 -13.86
C ALA A 194 -7.04 -26.83 -13.33
N TYR A 195 -7.12 -28.09 -12.94
CA TYR A 195 -5.92 -28.84 -12.54
C TYR A 195 -4.97 -29.06 -13.71
N ASP A 196 -5.48 -29.31 -14.92
CA ASP A 196 -4.64 -29.39 -16.12
C ASP A 196 -3.89 -28.08 -16.38
N VAL A 197 -4.57 -26.93 -16.25
CA VAL A 197 -3.93 -25.60 -16.37
C VAL A 197 -2.83 -25.41 -15.32
N ALA A 198 -3.06 -25.83 -14.08
CA ALA A 198 -2.04 -25.77 -13.03
C ALA A 198 -0.80 -26.62 -13.37
N THR A 199 -1.00 -27.85 -13.85
CA THR A 199 0.13 -28.73 -14.22
C THR A 199 0.95 -28.20 -15.40
N GLN A 200 0.33 -27.48 -16.34
CA GLN A 200 1.03 -26.80 -17.44
C GLN A 200 1.99 -25.71 -16.95
N LEU A 201 1.70 -25.11 -15.78
CA LEU A 201 2.59 -24.15 -15.12
C LEU A 201 3.69 -24.84 -14.29
N GLY A 202 3.75 -26.17 -14.29
CA GLY A 202 4.67 -26.95 -13.47
C GLY A 202 4.25 -27.01 -11.99
N TRP A 203 3.00 -26.69 -11.68
CA TRP A 203 2.48 -26.78 -10.32
C TRP A 203 2.02 -28.20 -10.00
N GLU A 204 2.12 -28.54 -8.73
CA GLU A 204 1.82 -29.88 -8.23
C GLU A 204 0.37 -29.94 -7.74
N ILE A 205 -0.24 -31.12 -7.90
CA ILE A 205 -1.55 -31.42 -7.36
C ILE A 205 -1.38 -32.38 -6.18
N GLU A 206 -1.73 -31.92 -4.99
CA GLU A 206 -1.72 -32.74 -3.79
C GLU A 206 -3.12 -33.23 -3.45
N VAL A 207 -3.21 -34.40 -2.82
CA VAL A 207 -4.48 -34.97 -2.36
C VAL A 207 -4.41 -35.16 -0.85
N GLU A 208 -5.26 -34.43 -0.13
CA GLU A 208 -5.41 -34.53 1.33
C GLU A 208 -6.89 -34.74 1.64
N ASP A 209 -7.22 -35.75 2.45
CA ASP A 209 -8.60 -36.13 2.79
C ASP A 209 -9.55 -36.28 1.59
N GLY A 210 -9.02 -36.80 0.48
CA GLY A 210 -9.77 -36.98 -0.77
C GLY A 210 -10.08 -35.67 -1.53
N LYS A 211 -9.51 -34.54 -1.10
CA LYS A 211 -9.61 -33.24 -1.77
C LYS A 211 -8.30 -32.91 -2.47
N ARG A 212 -8.41 -32.36 -3.68
CA ARG A 212 -7.26 -31.95 -4.49
C ARG A 212 -6.90 -30.48 -4.23
N TYR A 213 -5.63 -30.21 -3.98
CA TYR A 213 -5.06 -28.89 -3.74
C TYR A 213 -3.99 -28.58 -4.78
N VAL A 214 -3.90 -27.31 -5.20
CA VAL A 214 -2.86 -26.85 -6.12
C VAL A 214 -1.74 -26.21 -5.32
N VAL A 215 -0.50 -26.60 -5.63
CA VAL A 215 0.69 -26.17 -4.91
C VAL A 215 1.75 -25.64 -5.87
N ASN A 216 2.10 -24.37 -5.73
CA ASN A 216 3.15 -23.70 -6.50
C ASN A 216 4.52 -23.78 -5.80
N ARG A 217 5.18 -24.95 -5.87
CA ARG A 217 6.55 -25.11 -5.36
C ARG A 217 7.62 -24.51 -6.28
N ALA A 218 7.31 -24.33 -7.55
CA ALA A 218 8.25 -23.86 -8.57
C ALA A 218 8.84 -22.49 -8.22
N ASP A 219 8.04 -21.62 -7.60
CA ASP A 219 8.45 -20.27 -7.21
C ASP A 219 9.11 -20.19 -5.82
N GLY A 220 9.29 -21.33 -5.15
CA GLY A 220 10.08 -21.46 -3.92
C GLY A 220 9.47 -20.81 -2.68
N LEU A 221 8.26 -20.27 -2.75
CA LEU A 221 7.56 -19.65 -1.61
C LEU A 221 7.38 -20.65 -0.46
N THR A 222 7.41 -20.13 0.77
CA THR A 222 7.24 -20.90 2.00
C THR A 222 5.81 -21.40 2.17
N LEU A 223 4.83 -20.63 1.69
CA LEU A 223 3.42 -21.04 1.56
C LEU A 223 3.07 -21.10 0.07
N PRO A 224 3.25 -22.26 -0.57
CA PRO A 224 3.02 -22.43 -2.01
C PRO A 224 1.54 -22.62 -2.39
N ASP A 225 0.62 -22.54 -1.43
CA ASP A 225 -0.79 -22.87 -1.64
C ASP A 225 -1.47 -21.93 -2.66
N VAL A 226 -2.21 -22.54 -3.57
CA VAL A 226 -3.07 -21.87 -4.53
C VAL A 226 -4.52 -22.25 -4.24
N SER A 227 -5.34 -21.24 -3.94
CA SER A 227 -6.76 -21.41 -3.69
C SER A 227 -7.53 -21.41 -5.00
N LEU A 228 -8.33 -22.46 -5.22
CA LEU A 228 -9.31 -22.56 -6.31
C LEU A 228 -10.72 -22.49 -5.71
N GLU A 229 -11.40 -21.37 -5.91
CA GLU A 229 -12.78 -21.18 -5.49
C GLU A 229 -13.73 -21.52 -6.63
N ARG A 230 -14.71 -22.36 -6.32
CA ARG A 230 -15.73 -22.82 -7.26
C ARG A 230 -17.07 -22.22 -6.89
N ARG A 231 -17.86 -21.90 -7.91
CA ARG A 231 -19.27 -21.54 -7.75
C ARG A 231 -20.07 -22.17 -8.89
N ARG A 232 -21.20 -22.79 -8.53
CA ARG A 232 -22.07 -23.53 -9.48
C ARG A 232 -21.31 -24.57 -10.33
N GLY A 233 -20.36 -25.27 -9.72
CA GLY A 233 -19.57 -26.34 -10.37
C GLY A 233 -18.48 -25.85 -11.33
N GLN A 234 -18.23 -24.54 -11.42
CA GLN A 234 -17.21 -23.95 -12.29
C GLN A 234 -16.20 -23.19 -11.46
N LEU A 235 -14.95 -23.11 -11.92
CA LEU A 235 -13.93 -22.28 -11.30
C LEU A 235 -14.34 -20.81 -11.44
N SER A 236 -14.55 -20.13 -10.31
CA SER A 236 -14.90 -18.71 -10.28
C SER A 236 -13.70 -17.81 -10.03
N ARG A 237 -12.79 -18.25 -9.15
CA ARG A 237 -11.63 -17.47 -8.70
C ARG A 237 -10.45 -18.39 -8.40
N LEU A 238 -9.26 -17.97 -8.83
CA LEU A 238 -7.97 -18.51 -8.42
C LEU A 238 -7.27 -17.42 -7.59
N ARG A 239 -6.66 -17.80 -6.47
CA ARG A 239 -5.84 -16.89 -5.65
C ARG A 239 -4.54 -17.56 -5.25
N LEU A 240 -3.43 -16.82 -5.33
CA LEU A 240 -2.11 -17.29 -4.91
C LEU A 240 -1.36 -16.21 -4.13
N TRP A 241 -0.41 -16.66 -3.33
CA TRP A 241 0.62 -15.79 -2.76
C TRP A 241 1.66 -15.48 -3.83
N THR A 242 2.15 -14.24 -3.86
CA THR A 242 3.29 -13.85 -4.72
C THR A 242 4.53 -13.50 -3.90
N THR A 243 4.37 -13.46 -2.57
CA THR A 243 5.43 -13.30 -1.58
C THR A 243 5.23 -14.29 -0.44
N ASP A 244 6.28 -14.53 0.33
CA ASP A 244 6.13 -15.15 1.64
C ASP A 244 5.18 -14.35 2.54
N ALA A 245 4.51 -15.07 3.44
CA ALA A 245 3.71 -14.47 4.49
C ALA A 245 4.59 -14.01 5.66
N ILE A 246 4.50 -12.73 5.98
CA ILE A 246 5.24 -12.10 7.06
C ILE A 246 4.55 -12.41 8.39
N ARG A 247 5.30 -13.06 9.30
CA ARG A 247 4.82 -13.40 10.65
C ARG A 247 4.91 -12.22 11.61
N ALA A 248 6.04 -11.53 11.62
CA ALA A 248 6.30 -10.34 12.43
C ALA A 248 6.43 -9.12 11.50
N VAL A 249 5.43 -8.24 11.53
CA VAL A 249 5.42 -7.04 10.70
C VAL A 249 6.45 -6.05 11.23
N SER A 250 7.37 -5.62 10.37
CA SER A 250 8.37 -4.59 10.63
C SER A 250 8.38 -3.56 9.50
N ARG A 251 9.18 -2.50 9.64
CA ARG A 251 9.41 -1.55 8.55
C ARG A 251 9.99 -2.25 7.32
N GLU A 252 10.97 -3.13 7.53
CA GLU A 252 11.65 -3.84 6.46
C GLU A 252 10.69 -4.76 5.71
N SER A 253 9.80 -5.47 6.42
CA SER A 253 8.79 -6.29 5.77
C SER A 253 7.78 -5.45 4.99
N ALA A 254 7.35 -4.32 5.55
CA ALA A 254 6.45 -3.40 4.85
C ALA A 254 7.10 -2.81 3.59
N ALA A 255 8.38 -2.47 3.65
CA ALA A 255 9.16 -2.02 2.48
C ALA A 255 9.24 -3.11 1.41
N PHE A 256 9.63 -4.32 1.81
CA PHE A 256 9.72 -5.46 0.91
C PHE A 256 8.39 -5.75 0.20
N LEU A 257 7.28 -5.83 0.94
CA LEU A 257 5.96 -6.10 0.36
C LEU A 257 5.48 -4.95 -0.53
N GLY A 258 5.69 -3.71 -0.11
CA GLY A 258 5.34 -2.52 -0.91
C GLY A 258 6.10 -2.47 -2.23
N ASP A 259 7.41 -2.73 -2.21
CA ASP A 259 8.24 -2.77 -3.42
C ASP A 259 7.81 -3.91 -4.37
N ARG A 260 7.48 -5.09 -3.82
CA ARG A 260 6.98 -6.22 -4.63
C ARG A 260 5.61 -5.94 -5.24
N PHE A 261 4.70 -5.35 -4.47
CA PHE A 261 3.40 -4.92 -4.96
C PHE A 261 3.55 -3.89 -6.09
N ALA A 262 4.34 -2.84 -5.88
CA ALA A 262 4.55 -1.78 -6.87
C ALA A 262 5.17 -2.31 -8.17
N ALA A 263 6.21 -3.14 -8.07
CA ALA A 263 6.85 -3.74 -9.24
C ALA A 263 5.90 -4.66 -10.03
N THR A 264 5.12 -5.49 -9.34
CA THR A 264 4.12 -6.37 -9.96
C THR A 264 2.98 -5.57 -10.60
N ALA A 265 2.51 -4.52 -9.93
CA ALA A 265 1.49 -3.63 -10.47
C ALA A 265 1.98 -2.88 -11.72
N ALA A 266 3.24 -2.45 -11.74
CA ALA A 266 3.85 -1.82 -12.91
C ALA A 266 3.92 -2.78 -14.11
N ALA A 267 4.39 -4.01 -13.88
CA ALA A 267 4.43 -5.05 -14.91
C ALA A 267 3.02 -5.40 -15.43
N GLY A 268 2.04 -5.51 -14.53
CA GLY A 268 0.63 -5.72 -14.88
C GLY A 268 0.06 -4.58 -15.72
N THR A 269 0.35 -3.33 -15.36
CA THR A 269 -0.07 -2.16 -16.14
C THR A 269 0.52 -2.15 -17.55
N THR A 270 1.79 -2.55 -17.71
CA THR A 270 2.39 -2.71 -19.03
C THR A 270 1.68 -3.79 -19.86
N ARG A 271 1.25 -4.90 -19.23
CA ARG A 271 0.65 -6.04 -19.93
C ARG A 271 -0.84 -5.87 -20.25
N TRP A 272 -1.62 -5.31 -19.32
CA TRP A 272 -3.09 -5.29 -19.38
C TRP A 272 -3.69 -3.88 -19.46
N GLY A 273 -2.85 -2.83 -19.41
CA GLY A 273 -3.29 -1.44 -19.41
C GLY A 273 -3.56 -0.90 -17.99
N PRO A 274 -4.23 0.27 -17.86
CA PRO A 274 -4.41 0.91 -16.57
C PRO A 274 -5.23 0.04 -15.60
N ALA A 275 -4.80 0.01 -14.34
CA ALA A 275 -5.54 -0.63 -13.26
C ALA A 275 -6.59 0.33 -12.67
N THR A 276 -7.60 -0.24 -12.01
CA THR A 276 -8.45 0.49 -11.06
C THR A 276 -8.01 0.14 -9.64
N ASP A 277 -7.80 1.16 -8.81
CA ASP A 277 -7.55 0.99 -7.38
C ASP A 277 -8.88 0.76 -6.65
N ALA A 278 -8.91 -0.25 -5.78
CA ALA A 278 -10.02 -0.45 -4.84
C ALA A 278 -9.72 0.25 -3.52
N GLU A 279 -10.78 0.67 -2.83
CA GLU A 279 -10.67 1.28 -1.50
C GLU A 279 -9.97 0.35 -0.52
N ALA A 280 -9.12 0.93 0.34
CA ALA A 280 -8.50 0.19 1.42
C ALA A 280 -9.57 -0.40 2.34
N ARG A 281 -9.35 -1.63 2.81
CA ARG A 281 -10.25 -2.27 3.77
C ARG A 281 -10.26 -1.47 5.07
N ARG A 282 -11.44 -1.28 5.66
CA ARG A 282 -11.65 -0.48 6.88
C ARG A 282 -10.79 -0.95 8.06
N ASP A 283 -10.52 -2.25 8.13
CA ASP A 283 -9.76 -2.93 9.18
C ASP A 283 -8.27 -3.09 8.86
N ASP A 284 -7.83 -2.78 7.63
CA ASP A 284 -6.43 -2.87 7.21
C ASP A 284 -6.06 -1.61 6.41
N PRO A 285 -5.63 -0.51 7.07
CA PRO A 285 -5.35 0.76 6.41
C PRO A 285 -4.15 0.71 5.47
N VAL A 286 -3.28 -0.31 5.60
CA VAL A 286 -2.17 -0.55 4.67
C VAL A 286 -2.59 -1.40 3.47
N SER A 287 -3.81 -1.96 3.48
CA SER A 287 -4.30 -2.72 2.35
C SER A 287 -4.46 -1.83 1.12
N ARG A 288 -3.99 -2.35 -0.01
CA ARG A 288 -4.12 -1.72 -1.32
C ARG A 288 -4.45 -2.82 -2.31
N THR A 289 -5.46 -2.61 -3.14
CA THR A 289 -5.84 -3.58 -4.14
C THR A 289 -5.95 -2.90 -5.50
N ARG A 290 -5.40 -3.55 -6.51
CA ARG A 290 -5.47 -3.17 -7.92
C ARG A 290 -6.19 -4.22 -8.72
N HIS A 291 -7.04 -3.76 -9.64
CA HIS A 291 -7.78 -4.63 -10.54
C HIS A 291 -7.56 -4.24 -12.01
N TRP A 292 -7.49 -5.26 -12.86
CA TRP A 292 -7.54 -5.11 -14.32
C TRP A 292 -8.71 -5.91 -14.84
N THR A 293 -9.61 -5.25 -15.56
CA THR A 293 -10.71 -5.92 -16.27
C THR A 293 -10.26 -6.16 -17.70
N LEU A 294 -10.22 -7.43 -18.11
CA LEU A 294 -9.78 -7.82 -19.44
C LEU A 294 -10.95 -7.80 -20.44
N ALA A 295 -10.61 -7.78 -21.73
CA ALA A 295 -11.60 -7.74 -22.81
C ALA A 295 -12.55 -8.96 -22.83
N ASN A 296 -12.11 -10.11 -22.31
CA ASN A 296 -12.94 -11.31 -22.18
C ASN A 296 -13.86 -11.31 -20.94
N GLY A 297 -13.85 -10.23 -20.14
CA GLY A 297 -14.62 -10.08 -18.91
C GLY A 297 -13.97 -10.69 -17.67
N ALA A 298 -12.82 -11.37 -17.79
CA ALA A 298 -12.06 -11.82 -16.63
C ALA A 298 -11.46 -10.62 -15.89
N ARG A 299 -11.24 -10.78 -14.58
CA ARG A 299 -10.61 -9.74 -13.76
C ARG A 299 -9.37 -10.27 -13.06
N ILE A 300 -8.26 -9.56 -13.18
CA ILE A 300 -7.05 -9.83 -12.42
C ILE A 300 -7.04 -8.89 -11.21
N GLY A 301 -6.68 -9.41 -10.05
CA GLY A 301 -6.52 -8.65 -8.82
C GLY A 301 -5.11 -8.81 -8.25
N LEU A 302 -4.52 -7.73 -7.75
CA LEU A 302 -3.31 -7.74 -6.95
C LEU A 302 -3.61 -7.03 -5.64
N SER A 303 -3.34 -7.67 -4.51
CA SER A 303 -3.62 -7.12 -3.18
C SER A 303 -2.38 -7.12 -2.32
N LEU A 304 -2.05 -5.95 -1.76
CA LEU A 304 -1.11 -5.77 -0.66
C LEU A 304 -1.89 -5.78 0.65
N SER A 305 -1.32 -6.43 1.67
CA SER A 305 -1.74 -6.34 3.07
C SER A 305 -0.51 -6.10 3.95
N ALA A 306 -0.72 -5.92 5.25
CA ALA A 306 0.38 -5.83 6.21
C ALA A 306 1.32 -7.05 6.20
N LYS A 307 0.85 -8.21 5.72
CA LYS A 307 1.55 -9.49 5.84
C LYS A 307 1.95 -10.15 4.53
N SER A 308 1.45 -9.68 3.38
CA SER A 308 1.79 -10.28 2.09
C SER A 308 1.32 -9.48 0.90
N VAL A 309 1.81 -9.91 -0.27
CA VAL A 309 1.17 -9.65 -1.55
C VAL A 309 0.52 -10.95 -2.07
N THR A 310 -0.74 -10.85 -2.48
CA THR A 310 -1.47 -11.94 -3.13
C THR A 310 -1.99 -11.47 -4.48
N ALA A 311 -2.08 -12.39 -5.43
CA ALA A 311 -2.71 -12.15 -6.71
C ALA A 311 -3.91 -13.07 -6.90
N GLU A 312 -4.87 -12.64 -7.72
CA GLU A 312 -6.04 -13.42 -8.08
C GLU A 312 -6.41 -13.26 -9.55
N VAL A 313 -7.04 -14.30 -10.09
CA VAL A 313 -7.77 -14.25 -11.36
C VAL A 313 -9.21 -14.65 -11.08
N MET A 314 -10.13 -13.80 -11.49
CA MET A 314 -11.56 -14.07 -11.47
C MET A 314 -12.04 -14.33 -12.89
N SER A 315 -12.73 -15.45 -13.07
CA SER A 315 -13.39 -15.79 -14.33
C SER A 315 -14.44 -14.73 -14.71
N PRO A 316 -14.81 -14.61 -15.99
CA PRO A 316 -15.89 -13.72 -16.42
C PRO A 316 -17.21 -13.99 -15.68
N GLN A 317 -17.54 -15.27 -15.44
CA GLN A 317 -18.72 -15.67 -14.69
C GLN A 317 -18.61 -15.28 -13.22
N GLY A 318 -17.42 -15.45 -12.62
CA GLY A 318 -17.12 -15.03 -11.25
C GLY A 318 -17.32 -13.53 -11.03
N VAL A 319 -16.86 -12.71 -11.99
CA VAL A 319 -17.07 -11.24 -11.96
C VAL A 319 -18.56 -10.92 -12.02
N ALA A 320 -19.30 -11.53 -12.96
CA ALA A 320 -20.74 -11.31 -13.09
C ALA A 320 -21.52 -11.73 -11.84
N TRP A 321 -21.13 -12.84 -11.21
CA TRP A 321 -21.77 -13.28 -9.97
C TRP A 321 -21.45 -12.39 -8.78
N GLN A 322 -20.23 -11.85 -8.69
CA GLN A 322 -19.90 -10.88 -7.65
C GLN A 322 -20.72 -9.61 -7.80
N GLN A 323 -20.83 -9.07 -9.02
CA GLN A 323 -21.67 -7.91 -9.30
C GLN A 323 -23.13 -8.16 -8.91
N GLN A 324 -23.67 -9.33 -9.26
CA GLN A 324 -25.03 -9.70 -8.86
C GLN A 324 -25.20 -9.78 -7.34
N ASP A 325 -24.21 -10.29 -6.61
CA ASP A 325 -24.26 -10.36 -5.15
C ASP A 325 -24.20 -8.96 -4.53
N ASP A 326 -23.32 -8.09 -5.04
CA ASP A 326 -23.21 -6.70 -4.61
C ASP A 326 -24.54 -5.96 -4.88
N ASP A 327 -25.11 -6.09 -6.08
CA ASP A 327 -26.41 -5.50 -6.44
C ASP A 327 -27.53 -5.99 -5.52
N ASN A 328 -27.59 -7.29 -5.23
CA ASN A 328 -28.58 -7.86 -4.32
C ASN A 328 -28.38 -7.35 -2.88
N TYR A 329 -27.14 -7.21 -2.44
CA TYR A 329 -26.82 -6.69 -1.12
C TYR A 329 -27.30 -5.24 -0.97
N TYR A 330 -27.11 -4.41 -2.00
CA TYR A 330 -27.56 -3.02 -1.99
C TYR A 330 -29.06 -2.84 -2.28
N ALA A 331 -29.70 -3.77 -2.99
CA ALA A 331 -31.15 -3.73 -3.25
C ALA A 331 -32.02 -4.15 -2.04
N GLY A 332 -31.43 -4.83 -1.05
CA GLY A 332 -32.09 -5.18 0.21
C GLY A 332 -32.16 -4.05 1.25
N TYR A 333 -31.73 -2.84 0.87
CA TYR A 333 -31.62 -1.66 1.74
C TYR A 333 -32.33 -0.44 1.16
#